data_AF-A0A8S4CXI6-F1
#
_entry.id   AF-A0A8S4CXI6-F1
#
_cell.length_a   1.000
_cell.length_b   1.000
_cell.length_c   1.000
_cell.angle_alpha   90.00
_cell.angle_beta   90.00
_cell.angle_gamma   90.00
#
_symmetry.space_group_name_H-M   'P 1'
#
loop_
_entity.id
_entity.type
_entity.pdbx_description
1 polymer ?
#
loop_
_entity_poly.entity_id
_entity_poly.type
_entity_poly.pdbx_seq_one_letter_code
_entity_poly.pdbx_strand_id
1 'polypeptide(L)'
;MQETVTNTNERKTLFSSYFDILESKEKQAQEERQLQEEKYLRRTQKIYEFHERQRREAVELRRCLDYVSSHAHVLETVLRGSGTAGEGPVPLSAALVRQAATLQRCMAQCVANASKIRQLLTATHRDQMDSMLNKMENELRSWTAFLHRAVDATYNTEIVVDNLHNMIAEQRRYVREVSSSTVLTSLCAEGEGGAAGDGEGSPRDRRPPSNNACSTPIARD
;
A
#
# COMPACT_ATOMS: atom_id res chain seq x y z
N MET A 1 -26.44 60.46 -51.99
CA MET A 1 -26.85 59.06 -51.76
C MET A 1 -25.69 58.10 -51.54
N GLN A 2 -24.47 58.38 -51.98
CA GLN A 2 -23.31 57.48 -51.77
C GLN A 2 -22.81 57.45 -50.31
N GLU A 3 -22.75 58.59 -49.61
CA GLU A 3 -22.26 58.69 -48.22
C GLU A 3 -23.13 57.96 -47.19
N THR A 4 -24.45 57.91 -47.41
CA THR A 4 -25.37 57.19 -46.54
C THR A 4 -25.24 55.67 -46.66
N VAL A 5 -24.89 55.18 -47.86
CA VAL A 5 -24.71 53.74 -48.13
C VAL A 5 -23.36 53.26 -47.57
N THR A 6 -22.30 54.06 -47.70
CA THR A 6 -20.98 53.77 -47.10
C THR A 6 -21.07 53.74 -45.58
N ASN A 7 -21.76 54.70 -44.96
CA ASN A 7 -21.99 54.72 -43.51
C ASN A 7 -22.76 53.48 -43.02
N THR A 8 -23.80 53.04 -43.75
CA THR A 8 -24.51 51.80 -43.40
C THR A 8 -23.69 50.53 -43.57
N ASN A 9 -22.78 50.47 -44.55
CA ASN A 9 -21.90 49.31 -44.74
C ASN A 9 -20.81 49.25 -43.67
N GLU A 10 -20.18 50.38 -43.32
CA GLU A 10 -19.23 50.48 -42.22
C GLU A 10 -19.86 50.04 -40.89
N ARG A 11 -21.12 50.45 -40.65
CA ARG A 11 -21.87 50.03 -39.47
C ARG A 11 -22.11 48.52 -39.44
N LYS A 12 -22.50 47.91 -40.57
CA LYS A 12 -22.69 46.46 -40.68
C LYS A 12 -21.38 45.70 -40.43
N THR A 13 -20.26 46.16 -40.98
CA THR A 13 -18.94 45.56 -40.73
C THR A 13 -18.50 45.66 -39.27
N LEU A 14 -18.80 46.77 -38.59
CA LEU A 14 -18.52 46.92 -37.16
C LEU A 14 -19.38 45.97 -36.31
N PHE A 15 -20.66 45.80 -36.65
CA PHE A 15 -21.53 44.84 -35.97
C PHE A 15 -21.08 43.40 -36.18
N SER A 16 -20.71 43.01 -37.40
CA SER A 16 -20.14 41.69 -37.67
C SER A 16 -18.84 41.46 -36.88
N SER A 17 -17.91 42.41 -36.90
CA SER A 17 -16.66 42.30 -36.12
C SER A 17 -16.92 42.19 -34.63
N TYR A 18 -17.90 42.93 -34.10
CA TYR A 18 -18.26 42.85 -32.69
C TYR A 18 -18.86 41.49 -32.32
N PHE A 19 -19.71 40.93 -33.19
CA PHE A 19 -20.24 39.56 -33.02
C PHE A 19 -19.11 38.52 -33.05
N ASP A 20 -18.17 38.61 -33.99
CA ASP A 20 -17.01 37.70 -34.06
C ASP A 20 -16.14 37.78 -32.79
N ILE A 21 -15.98 38.99 -32.22
CA ILE A 21 -15.27 39.18 -30.95
C ILE A 21 -16.03 38.54 -29.78
N LEU A 22 -17.37 38.64 -29.75
CA LEU A 22 -18.17 37.99 -28.71
C LEU A 22 -18.12 36.47 -28.82
N GLU A 23 -18.25 35.92 -30.03
CA GLU A 23 -18.18 34.48 -30.30
C GLU A 23 -16.79 33.92 -29.93
N SER A 24 -15.71 34.61 -30.31
CA SER A 24 -14.36 34.21 -29.93
C SER A 24 -14.12 34.27 -28.42
N LYS A 25 -14.65 35.28 -27.71
CA LYS A 25 -14.60 35.34 -26.24
C LYS A 25 -15.40 34.22 -25.58
N GLU A 26 -16.58 33.90 -26.09
CA GLU A 26 -17.40 32.80 -25.57
C GLU A 26 -16.70 31.46 -25.78
N LYS A 27 -16.15 31.22 -26.98
CA LYS A 27 -15.36 30.03 -27.29
C LYS A 27 -14.13 29.92 -26.39
N GLN A 28 -13.39 31.01 -26.20
CA GLN A 28 -12.25 31.05 -25.28
C GLN A 28 -12.65 30.71 -23.84
N ALA A 29 -13.79 31.22 -23.36
CA ALA A 29 -14.31 30.90 -22.03
C ALA A 29 -14.79 29.44 -21.89
N GLN A 30 -15.25 28.82 -22.98
CA GLN A 30 -15.57 27.39 -23.00
C GLN A 30 -14.30 26.54 -22.96
N GLU A 31 -13.29 26.87 -23.77
CA GLU A 31 -12.00 26.18 -23.78
C GLU A 31 -11.28 26.28 -22.43
N GLU A 32 -11.32 27.45 -21.78
CA GLU A 32 -10.73 27.61 -20.45
C GLU A 32 -11.44 26.74 -19.41
N ARG A 33 -12.78 26.66 -19.45
CA ARG A 33 -13.56 25.77 -18.57
C ARG A 33 -13.21 24.30 -18.79
N GLN A 34 -13.15 23.85 -20.04
CA GLN A 34 -12.75 22.48 -20.38
C GLN A 34 -11.34 22.16 -19.87
N LEU A 35 -10.40 23.10 -20.04
CA LEU A 35 -9.03 22.93 -19.59
C LEU A 35 -8.92 22.89 -18.05
N GLN A 36 -9.76 23.64 -17.34
CA GLN A 36 -9.87 23.55 -15.88
C GLN A 36 -10.45 22.21 -15.43
N GLU A 37 -11.50 21.71 -16.09
CA GLU A 37 -12.10 20.40 -15.83
C GLU A 37 -11.10 19.27 -16.08
N GLU A 38 -10.36 19.29 -17.19
CA GLU A 38 -9.30 18.32 -17.45
C GLU A 38 -8.21 18.33 -16.38
N LYS A 39 -7.76 19.53 -15.96
CA LYS A 39 -6.77 19.66 -14.88
C LYS A 39 -7.29 19.08 -13.57
N TYR A 40 -8.56 19.33 -13.26
CA TYR A 40 -9.21 18.78 -12.08
C TYR A 40 -9.26 17.25 -12.15
N LEU A 41 -9.75 16.68 -13.25
CA LEU A 41 -9.83 15.24 -13.46
C LEU A 41 -8.46 14.57 -13.37
N ARG A 42 -7.41 15.13 -14.01
CA ARG A 42 -6.04 14.61 -13.92
C ARG A 42 -5.50 14.65 -12.49
N ARG A 43 -5.79 15.71 -11.73
CA ARG A 43 -5.37 15.79 -10.31
C ARG A 43 -6.08 14.72 -9.48
N THR A 44 -7.39 14.58 -9.65
CA THR A 44 -8.21 13.59 -8.96
C THR A 44 -7.76 12.17 -9.29
N GLN A 45 -7.50 11.87 -10.55
CA GLN A 45 -6.98 10.58 -11.00
C GLN A 45 -5.65 10.25 -10.32
N LYS A 46 -4.70 11.19 -10.27
CA LYS A 46 -3.41 10.98 -9.60
C LYS A 46 -3.55 10.64 -8.11
N ILE A 47 -4.54 11.22 -7.44
CA ILE A 47 -4.83 10.93 -6.02
C ILE A 47 -5.35 9.50 -5.88
N TYR A 48 -6.30 9.09 -6.72
CA TYR A 48 -6.81 7.71 -6.71
C TYR A 48 -5.72 6.68 -7.02
N GLU A 49 -4.90 6.93 -8.04
CA GLU A 49 -3.76 6.06 -8.40
C GLU A 49 -2.72 5.96 -7.28
N PHE A 50 -2.54 7.02 -6.50
CA PHE A 50 -1.66 7.01 -5.34
C PHE A 50 -2.21 6.12 -4.22
N HIS A 51 -3.48 6.29 -3.85
CA HIS A 51 -4.14 5.44 -2.85
C HIS A 51 -4.26 3.98 -3.31
N GLU A 52 -4.50 3.73 -4.59
CA GLU A 52 -4.53 2.38 -5.12
C GLU A 52 -3.16 1.69 -5.01
N ARG A 53 -2.06 2.39 -5.27
CA ARG A 53 -0.71 1.86 -5.04
C ARG A 53 -0.45 1.54 -3.57
N GLN A 54 -0.84 2.43 -2.65
CA GLN A 54 -0.74 2.16 -1.20
C GLN A 54 -1.47 0.87 -0.81
N ARG A 55 -2.71 0.69 -1.30
CA ARG A 55 -3.53 -0.48 -1.03
C ARG A 55 -2.93 -1.77 -1.60
N ARG A 56 -2.49 -1.76 -2.86
CA ARG A 56 -1.88 -2.93 -3.50
C ARG A 56 -0.67 -3.42 -2.70
N GLU A 57 0.23 -2.53 -2.30
CA GLU A 57 1.40 -2.90 -1.51
C GLU A 57 1.01 -3.40 -0.10
N ALA A 58 -0.01 -2.82 0.53
CA ALA A 58 -0.53 -3.28 1.83
C ALA A 58 -1.13 -4.70 1.77
N VAL A 59 -1.89 -5.01 0.71
CA VAL A 59 -2.45 -6.34 0.47
C VAL A 59 -1.33 -7.36 0.22
N GLU A 60 -0.30 -7.00 -0.55
CA GLU A 60 0.87 -7.86 -0.77
C GLU A 60 1.68 -8.11 0.52
N LEU A 61 1.82 -7.10 1.38
CA LEU A 61 2.40 -7.30 2.71
C LEU A 61 1.54 -8.25 3.56
N ARG A 62 0.21 -8.10 3.56
CA ARG A 62 -0.70 -8.98 4.31
C ARG A 62 -0.57 -10.43 3.85
N ARG A 63 -0.59 -10.67 2.54
CA ARG A 63 -0.37 -12.01 1.96
C ARG A 63 0.98 -12.59 2.36
N CYS A 64 2.04 -11.78 2.34
CA CYS A 64 3.38 -12.19 2.79
C CYS A 64 3.38 -12.65 4.26
N LEU A 65 2.73 -11.89 5.14
CA LEU A 65 2.62 -12.21 6.56
C LEU A 65 1.80 -13.48 6.81
N ASP A 66 0.70 -13.67 6.08
CA ASP A 66 -0.13 -14.89 6.17
C ASP A 66 0.66 -16.13 5.71
N TYR A 67 1.45 -15.99 4.63
CA TYR A 67 2.36 -17.04 4.16
C TYR A 67 3.43 -17.39 5.20
N VAL A 68 4.07 -16.39 5.80
CA VAL A 68 5.06 -16.59 6.87
C VAL A 68 4.42 -17.25 8.10
N SER A 69 3.23 -16.83 8.49
CA SER A 69 2.47 -17.41 9.61
C SER A 69 2.16 -18.90 9.39
N SER A 70 1.66 -19.26 8.20
CA SER A 70 1.35 -20.65 7.86
C SER A 70 2.61 -21.52 7.83
N HIS A 71 3.71 -21.05 7.22
CA HIS A 71 4.97 -21.78 7.18
C HIS A 71 5.60 -21.94 8.56
N ALA A 72 5.54 -20.91 9.40
CA ALA A 72 5.99 -20.99 10.79
C ALA A 72 5.20 -22.05 11.57
N HIS A 73 3.89 -22.15 11.36
CA HIS A 73 3.05 -23.15 12.02
C HIS A 73 3.37 -24.59 11.56
N VAL A 74 3.62 -24.79 10.26
CA VAL A 74 4.06 -26.08 9.73
C VAL A 74 5.40 -26.48 10.34
N LEU A 75 6.36 -25.56 10.38
CA LEU A 75 7.68 -25.82 10.96
C LEU A 75 7.60 -26.15 12.45
N GLU A 76 6.77 -25.43 13.21
CA GLU A 76 6.48 -25.73 14.63
C GLU A 76 5.88 -27.13 14.82
N THR A 77 4.96 -27.53 13.94
CA THR A 77 4.33 -28.85 14.00
C THR A 77 5.34 -29.97 13.75
N VAL A 78 6.24 -29.78 12.78
CA VAL A 78 7.34 -30.72 12.51
C VAL A 78 8.29 -30.81 13.71
N LEU A 79 8.62 -29.68 14.31
CA LEU A 79 9.50 -29.63 15.48
C LEU A 79 8.90 -30.32 16.71
N ARG A 80 7.59 -30.18 16.95
CA ARG A 80 6.89 -30.91 18.03
C ARG A 80 6.76 -32.41 17.73
N GLY A 81 6.54 -32.79 16.47
CA GLY A 81 6.46 -34.20 16.04
C GLY A 81 7.81 -34.93 16.02
N SER A 82 8.91 -34.18 15.88
CA SER A 82 10.28 -34.68 15.89
C SER A 82 10.70 -35.40 17.17
N GLY A 83 10.00 -35.21 18.28
CA GLY A 83 10.29 -35.90 19.54
C GLY A 83 9.98 -37.41 19.53
N THR A 84 9.44 -37.96 18.42
CA THR A 84 8.90 -39.34 18.37
C THR A 84 9.42 -40.23 17.23
N ALA A 85 10.20 -39.72 16.27
CA ALA A 85 10.55 -40.49 15.07
C ALA A 85 12.07 -40.53 14.80
N GLY A 86 12.64 -41.73 14.92
CA GLY A 86 14.05 -42.04 14.67
C GLY A 86 14.43 -42.13 13.18
N GLU A 87 15.75 -41.96 12.96
CA GLU A 87 16.58 -42.31 11.79
C GLU A 87 15.96 -42.15 10.38
N GLY A 88 16.08 -40.93 9.84
CA GLY A 88 16.02 -40.66 8.40
C GLY A 88 17.40 -40.29 7.83
N PRO A 89 17.63 -40.42 6.50
CA PRO A 89 18.95 -40.31 5.85
C PRO A 89 19.53 -38.89 5.78
N VAL A 90 18.79 -37.88 6.27
CA VAL A 90 19.28 -36.52 6.51
C VAL A 90 19.09 -36.24 7.99
N PRO A 91 20.12 -35.76 8.73
CA PRO A 91 19.90 -35.36 10.11
C PRO A 91 18.82 -34.28 10.09
N LEU A 92 17.68 -34.59 10.71
CA LEU A 92 16.45 -33.79 10.70
C LEU A 92 16.73 -32.31 11.01
N SER A 93 17.74 -32.04 11.84
CA SER A 93 18.29 -30.71 12.13
C SER A 93 18.71 -29.93 10.88
N ALA A 94 19.43 -30.53 9.93
CA ALA A 94 19.87 -29.84 8.71
C ALA A 94 18.69 -29.50 7.77
N ALA A 95 17.66 -30.35 7.73
CA ALA A 95 16.44 -30.06 6.98
C ALA A 95 15.65 -28.92 7.62
N LEU A 96 15.54 -28.92 8.95
CA LEU A 96 14.89 -27.85 9.72
C LEU A 96 15.60 -26.50 9.54
N VAL A 97 16.94 -26.47 9.55
CA VAL A 97 17.72 -25.24 9.30
C VAL A 97 17.49 -24.72 7.87
N ARG A 98 17.40 -25.60 6.87
CA ARG A 98 17.05 -25.19 5.49
C ARG A 98 15.63 -24.60 5.39
N GLN A 99 14.67 -25.18 6.10
CA GLN A 99 13.30 -24.64 6.15
C GLN A 99 13.24 -23.30 6.90
N ALA A 100 13.99 -23.17 8.00
CA ALA A 100 14.18 -21.92 8.72
C ALA A 100 14.81 -20.83 7.84
N ALA A 101 15.78 -21.18 6.99
CA ALA A 101 16.37 -20.26 6.02
C ALA A 101 15.37 -19.83 4.92
N THR A 102 14.45 -20.70 4.52
CA THR A 102 13.36 -20.31 3.62
C THR A 102 12.40 -19.34 4.30
N LEU A 103 12.03 -19.61 5.56
CA LEU A 103 11.18 -18.71 6.35
C LEU A 103 11.82 -17.32 6.51
N GLN A 104 13.12 -17.26 6.82
CA GLN A 104 13.88 -16.01 6.93
C GLN A 104 13.87 -15.21 5.62
N ARG A 105 13.98 -15.87 4.46
CA ARG A 105 13.87 -15.20 3.15
C ARG A 105 12.47 -14.64 2.91
N CYS A 106 11.42 -15.37 3.27
CA CYS A 106 10.05 -14.88 3.20
C CYS A 106 9.84 -13.66 4.11
N MET A 107 10.43 -13.65 5.30
CA MET A 107 10.39 -12.48 6.18
C MET A 107 11.12 -11.27 5.58
N ALA A 108 12.27 -11.48 4.94
CA ALA A 108 12.98 -10.42 4.23
C ALA A 108 12.10 -9.79 3.14
N GLN A 109 11.30 -10.59 2.44
CA GLN A 109 10.32 -10.09 1.49
C GLN A 109 9.23 -9.24 2.17
N CYS A 110 8.76 -9.63 3.35
CA CYS A 110 7.78 -8.83 4.08
C CYS A 110 8.37 -7.48 4.53
N VAL A 111 9.65 -7.45 4.95
CA VAL A 111 10.37 -6.19 5.25
C VAL A 111 10.48 -5.31 4.00
N ALA A 112 10.79 -5.90 2.85
CA ALA A 112 10.86 -5.16 1.58
C ALA A 112 9.49 -4.60 1.14
N ASN A 113 8.40 -5.34 1.35
CA ASN A 113 7.05 -4.85 1.05
C ASN A 113 6.67 -3.70 2.02
N ALA A 114 6.99 -3.85 3.31
CA ALA A 114 6.78 -2.80 4.28
C ALA A 114 7.59 -1.52 3.96
N SER A 115 8.82 -1.65 3.46
CA SER A 115 9.64 -0.47 3.11
C SER A 115 9.07 0.30 1.92
N LYS A 116 8.46 -0.39 0.95
CA LYS A 116 7.71 0.26 -0.15
C LYS A 116 6.50 1.03 0.37
N ILE A 117 5.71 0.44 1.28
CA ILE A 117 4.57 1.12 1.89
C ILE A 117 5.03 2.40 2.60
N ARG A 118 6.13 2.35 3.36
CA ARG A 118 6.72 3.54 4.01
C ARG A 118 7.00 4.67 3.01
N GLN A 119 7.52 4.36 1.83
CA GLN A 119 7.78 5.36 0.77
C GLN A 119 6.48 5.97 0.21
N LEU A 120 5.38 5.21 0.25
CA LEU A 120 4.07 5.63 -0.21
C LEU A 120 3.24 6.30 0.88
N LEU A 121 3.72 6.45 2.13
CA LEU A 121 2.97 7.09 3.22
C LEU A 121 3.24 8.59 3.36
N THR A 122 2.17 9.32 3.70
CA THR A 122 2.21 10.72 4.14
C THR A 122 2.90 10.84 5.50
N ALA A 123 3.29 12.07 5.88
CA ALA A 123 4.06 12.32 7.11
C ALA A 123 3.35 11.83 8.40
N THR A 124 2.02 11.79 8.42
CA THR A 124 1.22 11.43 9.60
C THR A 124 1.33 9.96 10.01
N HIS A 125 1.52 9.04 9.07
CA HIS A 125 1.63 7.60 9.34
C HIS A 125 3.07 7.08 9.30
N ARG A 126 4.03 7.96 9.01
CA ARG A 126 5.42 7.59 8.78
C ARG A 126 6.09 7.05 10.04
N ASP A 127 5.92 7.70 11.19
CA ASP A 127 6.57 7.29 12.44
C ASP A 127 6.08 5.91 12.93
N GLN A 128 4.78 5.65 12.80
CA GLN A 128 4.18 4.35 13.13
C GLN A 128 4.73 3.24 12.22
N MET A 129 4.84 3.53 10.92
CA MET A 129 5.41 2.61 9.94
C MET A 129 6.92 2.37 10.18
N ASP A 130 7.66 3.41 10.55
CA ASP A 130 9.10 3.34 10.84
C ASP A 130 9.36 2.50 12.09
N SER A 131 8.54 2.65 13.13
CA SER A 131 8.59 1.80 14.31
C SER A 131 8.33 0.33 13.97
N MET A 132 7.33 0.06 13.13
CA MET A 132 6.99 -1.30 12.68
C MET A 132 8.12 -1.90 11.84
N LEU A 133 8.68 -1.13 10.90
CA LEU A 133 9.82 -1.55 10.08
C LEU A 133 11.04 -1.88 10.92
N ASN A 134 11.38 -1.03 11.90
CA ASN A 134 12.49 -1.28 12.81
C ASN A 134 12.32 -2.61 13.57
N LYS A 135 11.09 -2.94 14.01
CA LYS A 135 10.80 -4.23 14.65
C LYS A 135 10.99 -5.40 13.69
N MET A 136 10.46 -5.29 12.47
CA MET A 136 10.60 -6.35 11.45
C MET A 136 12.06 -6.55 11.04
N GLU A 137 12.85 -5.48 10.89
CA GLU A 137 14.27 -5.55 10.59
C GLU A 137 15.08 -6.17 11.73
N ASN A 138 14.79 -5.82 12.98
CA ASN A 138 15.46 -6.42 14.13
C ASN A 138 15.17 -7.91 14.23
N GLU A 139 13.93 -8.33 14.01
CA GLU A 139 13.58 -9.74 14.00
C GLU A 139 14.29 -10.47 12.85
N LEU A 140 14.33 -9.88 11.65
CA LEU A 140 15.09 -10.43 10.52
C LEU A 140 16.59 -10.57 10.84
N ARG A 141 17.19 -9.61 11.54
CA ARG A 141 18.58 -9.68 12.00
C ARG A 141 18.77 -10.82 12.99
N SER A 142 17.85 -11.02 13.94
CA SER A 142 17.87 -12.15 14.89
C SER A 142 17.84 -13.50 14.16
N TRP A 143 16.93 -13.68 13.20
CA TRP A 143 16.85 -14.88 12.36
C TRP A 143 18.13 -15.12 11.55
N THR A 144 18.69 -14.07 10.98
CA THR A 144 19.93 -14.16 10.19
C THR A 144 21.11 -14.59 11.07
N ALA A 145 21.24 -14.00 12.26
CA ALA A 145 22.27 -14.35 13.23
C ALA A 145 22.11 -15.79 13.75
N PHE A 146 20.86 -16.22 14.03
CA PHE A 146 20.56 -17.60 14.41
C PHE A 146 21.00 -18.58 13.31
N LEU A 147 20.59 -18.35 12.06
CA LEU A 147 20.92 -19.24 10.96
C LEU A 147 22.43 -19.36 10.71
N HIS A 148 23.16 -18.24 10.81
CA HIS A 148 24.62 -18.26 10.68
C HIS A 148 25.25 -19.20 11.73
N ARG A 149 24.85 -19.06 13.00
CA ARG A 149 25.33 -19.93 14.09
C ARG A 149 24.86 -21.38 13.95
N ALA A 150 23.64 -21.59 13.47
CA ALA A 150 23.05 -22.93 13.34
C ALA A 150 23.73 -23.77 12.24
N VAL A 151 24.23 -23.12 11.18
CA VAL A 151 25.01 -23.79 10.13
C VAL A 151 26.37 -24.26 10.65
N ASP A 152 27.01 -23.49 11.53
CA ASP A 152 28.32 -23.81 12.10
C ASP A 152 28.24 -24.83 13.26
N ALA A 153 27.07 -24.98 13.87
CA ALA A 153 26.81 -25.86 15.02
C ALA A 153 26.65 -27.35 14.61
N THR A 154 27.73 -27.95 14.12
CA THR A 154 27.77 -29.35 13.65
C THR A 154 27.51 -30.42 14.72
N TYR A 155 27.61 -30.09 16.02
CA TYR A 155 27.46 -31.06 17.13
C TYR A 155 26.42 -30.68 18.21
N ASN A 156 25.77 -29.51 18.12
CA ASN A 156 24.83 -29.00 19.14
C ASN A 156 23.38 -28.96 18.65
N THR A 157 22.88 -30.08 18.13
CA THR A 157 21.58 -30.16 17.46
C THR A 157 20.39 -29.87 18.38
N GLU A 158 20.43 -30.27 19.65
CA GLU A 158 19.36 -30.02 20.62
C GLU A 158 19.20 -28.52 20.91
N ILE A 159 20.31 -27.82 21.19
CA ILE A 159 20.32 -26.37 21.42
C ILE A 159 19.82 -25.62 20.18
N VAL A 160 20.16 -26.06 18.97
CA VAL A 160 19.67 -25.45 17.73
C VAL A 160 18.17 -25.64 17.58
N VAL A 161 17.64 -26.82 17.92
CA VAL A 161 16.20 -27.13 17.86
C VAL A 161 15.40 -26.31 18.89
N ASP A 162 15.89 -26.17 20.11
CA ASP A 162 15.25 -25.36 21.14
C ASP A 162 15.26 -23.87 20.79
N ASN A 163 16.40 -23.37 20.31
CA ASN A 163 16.49 -22.00 19.81
C ASN A 163 15.57 -21.76 18.62
N LEU A 164 15.42 -22.74 17.72
CA LEU A 164 14.49 -22.64 16.59
C LEU A 164 13.03 -22.57 17.06
N HIS A 165 12.63 -23.34 18.07
CA HIS A 165 11.31 -23.22 18.68
C HIS A 165 11.06 -21.80 19.21
N ASN A 166 12.02 -21.22 19.93
CA ASN A 166 11.92 -19.86 20.45
C ASN A 166 11.83 -18.83 19.31
N MET A 167 12.64 -18.97 18.26
CA MET A 167 12.60 -18.10 17.09
C MET A 167 11.23 -18.14 16.39
N ILE A 168 10.64 -19.33 16.23
CA ILE A 168 9.31 -19.47 15.61
C ILE A 168 8.23 -18.85 16.50
N ALA A 169 8.32 -19.01 17.82
CA ALA A 169 7.35 -18.43 18.75
C ALA A 169 7.36 -16.89 18.69
N GLU A 170 8.54 -16.27 18.72
CA GLU A 170 8.69 -14.82 18.57
C GLU A 170 8.23 -14.37 17.18
N GLN A 171 8.60 -15.08 16.10
CA GLN A 171 8.14 -14.75 14.75
C GLN A 171 6.61 -14.73 14.64
N ARG A 172 5.92 -15.71 15.22
CA ARG A 172 4.44 -15.75 15.23
C ARG A 172 3.85 -14.61 16.06
N ARG A 173 4.52 -14.17 17.11
CA ARG A 173 4.11 -12.99 17.90
C ARG A 173 4.28 -11.71 17.09
N TYR A 174 5.43 -11.52 16.44
CA TYR A 174 5.68 -10.37 15.58
C TYR A 174 4.71 -10.30 14.41
N VAL A 175 4.44 -11.41 13.72
CA VAL A 175 3.48 -11.44 12.62
C VAL A 175 2.09 -11.02 13.10
N ARG A 176 1.65 -11.47 14.28
CA ARG A 176 0.37 -11.04 14.87
C ARG A 176 0.37 -9.54 15.17
N GLU A 177 1.44 -9.03 15.78
CA GLU A 177 1.58 -7.61 16.11
C GLU A 177 1.50 -6.73 14.85
N VAL A 178 2.31 -7.05 13.83
CA VAL A 178 2.32 -6.34 12.54
C VAL A 178 0.97 -6.44 11.83
N SER A 179 0.37 -7.62 11.81
CA SER A 179 -0.95 -7.84 11.18
C SER A 179 -2.07 -7.06 11.87
N SER A 180 -1.95 -6.83 13.18
CA SER A 180 -2.88 -6.03 13.98
C SER A 180 -2.57 -4.52 13.99
N SER A 181 -1.51 -4.08 13.29
CA SER A 181 -1.14 -2.68 13.21
C SER A 181 -2.28 -1.84 12.63
N THR A 182 -2.57 -0.70 13.25
CA THR A 182 -3.62 0.22 12.82
C THR A 182 -3.35 0.76 11.41
N VAL A 183 -2.08 1.04 11.08
CA VAL A 183 -1.66 1.51 9.75
C VAL A 183 -1.96 0.46 8.69
N LEU A 184 -1.53 -0.78 8.92
CA LEU A 184 -1.74 -1.87 7.96
C LEU A 184 -3.23 -2.21 7.81
N THR A 185 -3.95 -2.23 8.93
CA THR A 185 -5.40 -2.50 8.93
C THR A 185 -6.16 -1.41 8.17
N SER A 186 -5.83 -0.14 8.39
CA SER A 186 -6.46 1.00 7.68
C SER A 186 -6.21 0.93 6.17
N LEU A 187 -4.97 0.67 5.74
CA LEU A 187 -4.62 0.57 4.33
C LEU A 187 -5.32 -0.60 3.63
N CYS A 188 -5.64 -1.67 4.36
CA CYS A 188 -6.38 -2.81 3.81
C CYS A 188 -7.91 -2.59 3.85
N ALA A 189 -8.45 -1.91 4.87
CA ALA A 189 -9.88 -1.76 5.10
C ALA A 189 -10.58 -0.77 4.16
N GLU A 190 -9.87 0.24 3.65
CA GLU A 190 -10.42 1.21 2.67
C GLU A 190 -10.83 0.58 1.32
N GLY A 191 -10.65 -0.73 1.13
CA GLY A 191 -11.10 -1.50 -0.03
C GLY A 191 -12.42 -2.25 0.12
N GLU A 192 -12.91 -2.51 1.34
CA GLU A 192 -14.12 -3.33 1.55
C GLU A 192 -15.43 -2.53 1.38
N GLY A 193 -15.36 -1.19 1.35
CA GLY A 193 -16.53 -0.32 1.16
C GLY A 193 -16.97 -0.09 -0.29
N GLY A 194 -16.36 -0.75 -1.29
CA GLY A 194 -16.60 -0.48 -2.71
C GLY A 194 -17.18 -1.64 -3.54
N ALA A 195 -17.48 -2.79 -2.92
CA ALA A 195 -17.86 -4.01 -3.64
C ALA A 195 -19.08 -4.72 -3.04
N ALA A 196 -20.13 -3.97 -2.68
CA ALA A 196 -21.41 -4.56 -2.29
C ALA A 196 -22.60 -3.80 -2.88
N GLY A 197 -23.16 -4.38 -3.95
CA GLY A 197 -24.59 -4.36 -4.23
C GLY A 197 -25.15 -3.14 -4.96
N ASP A 198 -25.23 -3.25 -6.28
CA ASP A 198 -26.41 -2.79 -7.02
C ASP A 198 -27.66 -3.39 -6.37
N GLY A 199 -28.55 -2.54 -5.87
CA GLY A 199 -29.82 -2.92 -5.26
C GLY A 199 -30.66 -1.68 -4.96
N GLU A 200 -31.69 -1.48 -5.77
CA GLU A 200 -32.63 -0.37 -5.76
C GLU A 200 -33.12 0.05 -4.37
N GLY A 201 -33.03 1.35 -4.06
CA GLY A 201 -33.62 1.97 -2.88
C GLY A 201 -33.55 3.51 -2.94
N SER A 202 -34.72 4.14 -3.04
CA SER A 202 -35.03 5.56 -3.27
C SER A 202 -34.17 6.63 -2.54
N PRO A 203 -34.01 7.87 -3.09
CA PRO A 203 -33.07 8.88 -2.61
C PRO A 203 -33.73 9.85 -1.63
N ARG A 204 -33.42 9.72 -0.34
CA ARG A 204 -33.38 10.81 0.65
C ARG A 204 -32.88 10.22 1.97
N ASP A 205 -32.01 10.98 2.62
CA ASP A 205 -31.37 10.67 3.91
C ASP A 205 -30.21 9.67 3.89
N ARG A 206 -29.01 10.18 3.61
CA ARG A 206 -27.81 9.88 4.43
C ARG A 206 -26.77 10.99 4.31
N ARG A 207 -26.76 11.79 5.38
CA ARG A 207 -25.76 12.73 5.93
C ARG A 207 -24.35 12.67 5.29
N PRO A 208 -23.73 13.82 4.94
CA PRO A 208 -22.33 13.84 4.50
C PRO A 208 -21.42 13.46 5.69
N PRO A 209 -20.35 12.66 5.49
CA PRO A 209 -19.34 12.51 6.51
C PRO A 209 -18.65 13.87 6.73
N SER A 210 -18.73 14.32 7.98
CA SER A 210 -18.17 15.58 8.45
C SER A 210 -16.64 15.59 8.32
N ASN A 211 -16.14 16.64 7.67
CA ASN A 211 -14.86 17.30 7.87
C ASN A 211 -13.82 16.54 8.71
N ASN A 212 -12.89 15.87 8.03
CA ASN A 212 -11.47 15.96 8.36
C ASN A 212 -10.73 16.40 7.10
N ALA A 213 -10.70 17.72 6.89
CA ALA A 213 -9.88 18.36 5.90
C ALA A 213 -8.40 18.08 6.23
N CYS A 214 -7.84 17.05 5.61
CA CYS A 214 -6.39 16.85 5.60
C CYS A 214 -5.81 17.84 4.58
N SER A 215 -5.59 19.07 5.03
CA SER A 215 -4.91 20.13 4.31
C SER A 215 -3.49 19.65 3.92
N THR A 216 -3.28 19.28 2.67
CA THR A 216 -1.93 19.24 2.09
C THR A 216 -1.50 20.68 1.79
N PRO A 217 -0.36 21.16 2.32
CA PRO A 217 0.16 22.47 1.96
C PRO A 217 0.63 22.43 0.50
N ILE A 218 0.06 23.30 -0.33
CA ILE A 218 0.56 23.62 -1.66
C ILE A 218 1.87 24.39 -1.45
N ALA A 219 3.00 23.77 -1.76
CA ALA A 219 4.25 24.51 -1.91
C ALA A 219 4.10 25.48 -3.09
N ARG A 220 4.20 26.78 -2.80
CA ARG A 220 4.55 27.80 -3.79
C ARG A 220 6.08 27.88 -3.80
N ASP A 221 6.67 27.35 -4.85
CA ASP A 221 7.69 27.99 -5.70
C ASP A 221 8.01 27.07 -6.88
#